data_AF-A0A838FX27-F1
#
_entry.id   AF-A0A838FX27-F1
#
_cell.length_a   1.000
_cell.length_b   1.000
_cell.length_c   1.000
_cell.angle_alpha   90.00
_cell.angle_beta   90.00
_cell.angle_gamma   90.00
#
_symmetry.space_group_name_H-M   'P 1'
#
loop_
_entity.id
_entity.type
_entity.pdbx_description
1 polymer ?
#
loop_
_entity_poly.entity_id
_entity_poly.type
_entity_poly.pdbx_seq_one_letter_code
_entity_poly.pdbx_strand_id
1 'polypeptide(L)'
;MARRIVAVVLLTALSACAGGATEPAADSTATGTAPEPTTRQIPPGAADAVEDLSDFSCESGEDGRWSAAGIITNSTAGTASYAVTVVVTGTETQDARAKQRTLAALRAGEPTAFAIGDVPVTASTDLSCSVRVVRLR
;
A
#
# COMPACT_ATOMS: atom_id res chain seq x y z
N MET A 1 -64.42 -22.63 -19.64
CA MET A 1 -65.29 -22.26 -18.49
C MET A 1 -64.62 -21.14 -17.69
N ALA A 2 -65.39 -20.33 -16.96
CA ALA A 2 -65.03 -19.44 -15.84
C ALA A 2 -63.72 -18.60 -15.85
N ARG A 3 -63.87 -17.26 -15.79
CA ARG A 3 -62.89 -16.34 -15.16
C ARG A 3 -62.89 -16.50 -13.63
N ARG A 4 -61.76 -16.23 -12.95
CA ARG A 4 -61.71 -15.68 -11.57
C ARG A 4 -60.51 -14.75 -11.38
N ILE A 5 -60.62 -13.80 -10.43
CA ILE A 5 -59.61 -12.77 -10.08
C ILE A 5 -59.55 -12.69 -8.54
N VAL A 6 -58.39 -12.97 -7.92
CA VAL A 6 -58.03 -12.74 -6.49
C VAL A 6 -56.48 -12.68 -6.41
N ALA A 7 -55.71 -11.79 -5.75
CA ALA A 7 -55.92 -10.54 -4.97
C ALA A 7 -55.65 -10.56 -3.44
N VAL A 8 -54.62 -9.79 -3.02
CA VAL A 8 -54.57 -8.89 -1.84
C VAL A 8 -54.47 -9.48 -0.40
N VAL A 9 -53.25 -9.34 0.21
CA VAL A 9 -52.96 -8.95 1.63
C VAL A 9 -53.42 -9.95 2.73
N LEU A 10 -52.95 -10.05 4.00
CA LEU A 10 -52.04 -9.30 4.91
C LEU A 10 -50.61 -9.92 5.00
N LEU A 11 -49.57 -9.42 5.71
CA LEU A 11 -49.33 -8.54 6.89
C LEU A 11 -49.48 -9.20 8.29
N THR A 12 -48.35 -9.53 8.94
CA THR A 12 -48.30 -9.99 10.36
C THR A 12 -47.28 -9.16 11.15
N ALA A 13 -47.66 -8.74 12.37
CA ALA A 13 -46.87 -7.84 13.20
C ALA A 13 -46.05 -8.58 14.27
N LEU A 14 -44.94 -7.99 14.72
CA LEU A 14 -44.30 -8.32 16.00
C LEU A 14 -44.36 -7.12 16.95
N SER A 15 -45.06 -7.34 18.06
CA SER A 15 -44.86 -6.76 19.40
C SER A 15 -44.04 -5.47 19.53
N ALA A 16 -44.72 -4.38 19.89
CA ALA A 16 -44.09 -3.34 20.70
C ALA A 16 -43.89 -3.84 22.14
N CYS A 17 -42.76 -3.50 22.75
CA CYS A 17 -42.59 -3.43 24.20
C CYS A 17 -41.93 -2.09 24.53
N ALA A 18 -42.38 -1.41 25.58
CA ALA A 18 -42.05 -0.02 25.84
C ALA A 18 -41.17 0.16 27.09
N GLY A 19 -40.40 1.26 27.10
CA GLY A 19 -39.53 1.68 28.20
C GLY A 19 -38.05 1.69 27.81
N GLY A 20 -37.28 2.75 28.08
CA GLY A 20 -37.71 4.07 28.57
C GLY A 20 -36.58 4.92 29.12
N ALA A 21 -36.45 6.14 28.58
CA ALA A 21 -35.66 7.28 29.06
C ALA A 21 -34.11 7.25 28.94
N THR A 22 -33.59 8.44 28.66
CA THR A 22 -32.23 8.95 28.94
C THR A 22 -31.07 8.45 28.08
N GLU A 23 -30.88 9.17 26.97
CA GLU A 23 -29.58 9.47 26.36
C GLU A 23 -28.65 10.15 27.40
N PRO A 24 -27.34 9.79 27.46
CA PRO A 24 -26.37 10.57 26.70
C PRO A 24 -25.71 9.78 25.57
N ALA A 25 -25.46 10.44 24.44
CA ALA A 25 -24.60 9.92 23.41
C ALA A 25 -23.16 9.85 23.95
N ALA A 26 -22.70 8.64 24.27
CA ALA A 26 -21.28 8.36 24.44
C ALA A 26 -20.63 8.41 23.05
N ASP A 27 -20.29 9.63 22.59
CA ASP A 27 -19.52 9.86 21.37
C ASP A 27 -18.14 9.24 21.55
N SER A 28 -18.08 7.94 21.26
CA SER A 28 -16.86 7.17 21.17
C SER A 28 -16.23 7.52 19.84
N THR A 29 -15.74 8.76 19.74
CA THR A 29 -14.90 9.24 18.67
C THR A 29 -13.68 8.32 18.63
N ALA A 30 -13.78 7.25 17.85
CA ALA A 30 -12.70 6.31 17.61
C ALA A 30 -11.67 7.02 16.75
N THR A 31 -10.87 7.88 17.39
CA THR A 31 -9.69 8.54 16.84
C THR A 31 -8.72 7.45 16.45
N GLY A 32 -8.92 6.89 15.27
CA GLY A 32 -8.08 5.86 14.69
C GLY A 32 -6.69 6.43 14.58
N THR A 33 -5.81 5.99 15.49
CA THR A 33 -4.41 6.41 15.50
C THR A 33 -3.84 6.11 14.13
N ALA A 34 -3.58 7.17 13.34
CA ALA A 34 -2.97 7.01 12.04
C ALA A 34 -1.68 6.21 12.24
N PRO A 35 -1.46 5.12 11.49
CA PRO A 35 -0.36 4.21 11.76
C PRO A 35 0.95 4.99 11.69
N GLU A 36 1.62 5.08 12.84
CA GLU A 36 2.80 5.92 13.02
C GLU A 36 3.85 5.55 11.95
N PRO A 37 4.46 6.52 11.24
CA PRO A 37 5.32 6.23 10.10
C PRO A 37 6.56 5.48 10.57
N THR A 38 6.52 4.14 10.44
CA THR A 38 7.58 3.23 10.88
C THR A 38 8.85 3.51 10.08
N THR A 39 9.66 4.40 10.60
CA THR A 39 10.91 4.86 9.99
C THR A 39 11.90 3.72 10.05
N ARG A 40 11.91 2.91 8.98
CA ARG A 40 12.69 1.67 8.92
C ARG A 40 14.16 2.02 8.85
N GLN A 41 14.82 2.05 10.01
CA GLN A 41 16.20 2.48 10.15
C GLN A 41 17.12 1.70 9.20
N ILE A 42 17.97 2.45 8.49
CA ILE A 42 18.98 1.90 7.60
C ILE A 42 19.99 1.14 8.48
N PRO A 43 20.25 -0.17 8.23
CA PRO A 43 21.19 -0.93 9.06
C PRO A 43 22.60 -0.33 9.01
N PRO A 44 23.35 -0.32 10.14
CA PRO A 44 24.72 0.17 10.14
C PRO A 44 25.62 -0.66 9.20
N GLY A 45 26.38 0.03 8.36
CA GLY A 45 27.19 -0.55 7.29
C GLY A 45 26.49 -0.65 5.93
N ALA A 46 25.20 -0.36 5.83
CA ALA A 46 24.49 -0.35 4.56
C ALA A 46 24.82 0.91 3.75
N ALA A 47 25.11 0.73 2.45
CA ALA A 47 25.53 1.78 1.53
C ALA A 47 24.41 2.13 0.52
N ASP A 48 24.40 3.37 0.02
CA ASP A 48 23.64 3.69 -1.19
C ASP A 48 24.18 2.83 -2.35
N ALA A 49 23.28 2.39 -3.22
CA ALA A 49 23.57 1.52 -4.35
C ALA A 49 22.59 1.74 -5.52
N VAL A 50 22.13 2.98 -5.72
CA VAL A 50 21.38 3.36 -6.93
C VAL A 50 22.16 3.11 -8.23
N GLU A 51 23.50 3.04 -8.15
CA GLU A 51 24.42 2.63 -9.22
C GLU A 51 24.26 1.16 -9.66
N ASP A 52 23.74 0.28 -8.79
CA ASP A 52 23.50 -1.14 -9.07
C ASP A 52 22.14 -1.38 -9.76
N LEU A 53 21.34 -0.33 -9.97
CA LEU A 53 19.99 -0.39 -10.55
C LEU A 53 19.98 -0.06 -12.05
N SER A 54 19.43 -0.95 -12.86
CA SER A 54 19.09 -0.70 -14.26
C SER A 54 17.59 -0.93 -14.54
N ASP A 55 17.13 -0.45 -15.69
CA ASP A 55 15.81 -0.76 -16.27
C ASP A 55 14.63 -0.45 -15.34
N PHE A 56 14.78 0.57 -14.50
CA PHE A 56 13.76 0.97 -13.53
C PHE A 56 12.53 1.58 -14.21
N SER A 57 11.36 1.03 -13.91
CA SER A 57 10.07 1.66 -14.21
C SER A 57 9.23 1.81 -12.95
N CYS A 58 8.38 2.85 -12.93
CA CYS A 58 7.39 3.07 -11.88
C CYS A 58 6.15 3.71 -12.50
N GLU A 59 5.03 3.01 -12.45
CA GLU A 59 3.86 3.25 -13.29
C GLU A 59 2.57 3.13 -12.46
N SER A 60 1.61 4.01 -12.74
CA SER A 60 0.23 3.93 -12.24
C SER A 60 -0.57 2.92 -13.06
N GLY A 61 -1.14 1.90 -12.42
CA GLY A 61 -2.12 1.02 -13.05
C GLY A 61 -3.47 1.72 -13.30
N GLU A 62 -4.29 1.15 -14.17
CA GLU A 62 -5.62 1.66 -14.53
C GLU A 62 -6.59 1.75 -13.33
N ASP A 63 -6.31 1.00 -12.27
CA ASP A 63 -7.05 0.98 -11.00
C ASP A 63 -6.47 1.91 -9.93
N GLY A 64 -5.54 2.80 -10.31
CA GLY A 64 -4.90 3.79 -9.45
C GLY A 64 -3.81 3.24 -8.52
N ARG A 65 -3.56 1.92 -8.50
CA ARG A 65 -2.46 1.35 -7.70
C ARG A 65 -1.15 1.46 -8.46
N TRP A 66 -0.11 1.95 -7.80
CA TRP A 66 1.21 2.08 -8.40
C TRP A 66 2.00 0.79 -8.31
N SER A 67 2.80 0.52 -9.33
CA SER A 67 3.74 -0.60 -9.38
C SER A 67 5.11 -0.14 -9.87
N ALA A 68 6.16 -0.84 -9.48
CA ALA A 68 7.51 -0.55 -9.93
C ALA A 68 8.30 -1.84 -10.20
N ALA A 69 9.20 -1.79 -11.16
CA ALA A 69 10.06 -2.90 -11.57
C ALA A 69 11.47 -2.39 -11.89
N GLY A 70 12.41 -3.33 -12.07
CA GLY A 70 13.78 -3.03 -12.47
C GLY A 70 14.71 -4.21 -12.23
N ILE A 71 16.00 -4.01 -12.49
CA ILE A 71 17.04 -5.03 -12.33
C ILE A 71 18.10 -4.50 -11.36
N ILE A 72 18.49 -5.31 -10.37
CA ILE A 72 19.66 -5.07 -9.53
C ILE A 72 20.80 -5.97 -10.01
N THR A 73 21.95 -5.38 -10.34
CA THR A 73 23.18 -6.11 -10.66
C THR A 73 24.22 -5.79 -9.59
N ASN A 74 24.64 -6.79 -8.82
CA ASN A 74 25.58 -6.57 -7.72
C ASN A 74 27.00 -6.26 -8.24
N SER A 75 27.45 -5.02 -8.10
CA SER A 75 28.79 -4.56 -8.52
C SER A 75 29.94 -5.01 -7.61
N THR A 76 29.64 -5.53 -6.41
CA THR A 76 30.67 -6.02 -5.49
C THR A 76 31.19 -7.40 -5.90
N ALA A 77 32.43 -7.73 -5.53
CA ALA A 77 33.01 -9.06 -5.75
C ALA A 77 32.41 -10.17 -4.86
N GLY A 78 31.45 -9.85 -4.00
CA GLY A 78 30.86 -10.76 -3.00
C GLY A 78 29.43 -11.19 -3.33
N THR A 79 28.81 -11.87 -2.38
CA THR A 79 27.35 -12.05 -2.34
C THR A 79 26.76 -10.99 -1.42
N ALA A 80 25.81 -10.19 -1.90
CA ALA A 80 25.24 -9.06 -1.16
C ALA A 80 23.71 -9.08 -1.16
N SER A 81 23.09 -8.40 -0.19
CA SER A 81 21.64 -8.24 -0.06
C SER A 81 21.22 -6.77 -0.21
N TYR A 82 20.07 -6.53 -0.81
CA TYR A 82 19.60 -5.20 -1.20
C TYR A 82 18.24 -4.88 -0.61
N ALA A 83 18.04 -3.65 -0.18
CA ALA A 83 16.73 -3.05 0.06
C ALA A 83 16.40 -2.10 -1.09
N VAL A 84 15.35 -2.40 -1.85
CA VAL A 84 14.75 -1.50 -2.83
C VAL A 84 13.50 -0.91 -2.22
N THR A 85 13.51 0.40 -1.95
CA THR A 85 12.35 1.16 -1.45
C THR A 85 11.85 2.07 -2.54
N VAL A 86 10.59 1.90 -2.94
CA VAL A 86 9.90 2.80 -3.86
C VAL A 86 9.01 3.73 -3.04
N VAL A 87 9.03 5.02 -3.38
CA VAL A 87 8.31 6.09 -2.68
C VAL A 87 7.50 6.87 -3.70
N VAL A 88 6.20 6.99 -3.45
CA VAL A 88 5.29 7.85 -4.21
C VAL A 88 4.88 9.03 -3.33
N THR A 89 4.92 10.24 -3.91
CA THR A 89 4.62 11.51 -3.25
C THR A 89 3.66 12.32 -4.10
N GLY A 90 2.59 12.86 -3.50
CA GLY A 90 1.80 13.92 -4.13
C GLY A 90 2.48 15.28 -4.01
N THR A 91 2.24 16.20 -4.95
CA THR A 91 2.62 17.62 -4.80
C THR A 91 1.73 18.33 -3.78
N GLU A 92 0.43 18.10 -3.85
CA GLU A 92 -0.62 18.72 -3.01
C GLU A 92 -0.54 18.29 -1.53
N THR A 93 0.06 17.13 -1.25
CA THR A 93 0.13 16.53 0.08
C THR A 93 1.58 16.29 0.47
N GLN A 94 2.05 16.86 1.59
CA GLN A 94 3.38 16.56 2.15
C GLN A 94 3.55 15.09 2.61
N ASP A 95 2.48 14.30 2.55
CA ASP A 95 2.46 12.87 2.78
C ASP A 95 3.19 12.09 1.67
N ALA A 96 4.30 11.45 2.06
CA ALA A 96 4.90 10.37 1.29
C ALA A 96 4.23 9.03 1.63
N ARG A 97 4.26 8.10 0.67
CA ARG A 97 3.90 6.69 0.86
C ARG A 97 4.95 5.80 0.21
N ALA A 98 5.29 4.69 0.84
CA ALA A 98 6.45 3.89 0.43
C ALA A 98 6.21 2.39 0.59
N LYS A 99 6.89 1.59 -0.24
CA LYS A 99 6.91 0.13 -0.16
C LYS A 99 8.32 -0.38 -0.45
N GLN A 100 8.79 -1.30 0.39
CA GLN A 100 10.15 -1.86 0.30
C GLN A 100 10.11 -3.35 0.02
N ARG A 101 10.93 -3.80 -0.94
CA ARG A 101 11.30 -5.19 -1.15
C ARG A 101 12.76 -5.40 -0.77
N THR A 102 13.05 -6.53 -0.13
CA THR A 102 14.44 -6.98 0.10
C THR A 102 14.76 -8.08 -0.90
N LEU A 103 15.92 -7.99 -1.55
CA LEU A 103 16.50 -9.03 -2.39
C LEU A 103 17.70 -9.61 -1.62
N ALA A 104 17.72 -10.91 -1.38
CA ALA A 104 18.73 -11.54 -0.51
C ALA A 104 19.73 -12.37 -1.32
N ALA A 105 21.00 -12.29 -0.93
CA ALA A 105 22.09 -13.13 -1.45
C ALA A 105 22.29 -13.10 -2.99
N LEU A 106 22.32 -11.90 -3.58
CA LEU A 106 22.64 -11.67 -4.99
C LEU A 106 24.15 -11.86 -5.21
N ARG A 107 24.55 -12.70 -6.17
CA ARG A 107 25.96 -12.90 -6.52
C ARG A 107 26.51 -11.72 -7.32
N ALA A 108 27.81 -11.50 -7.22
CA ALA A 108 28.57 -10.58 -8.05
C ALA A 108 28.20 -10.71 -9.54
N GLY A 109 27.78 -9.61 -10.16
CA GLY A 109 27.44 -9.52 -11.58
C GLY A 109 26.17 -10.26 -12.04
N GLU A 110 25.38 -10.87 -11.15
CA GLU A 110 24.17 -11.63 -11.51
C GLU A 110 22.93 -10.69 -11.60
N PRO A 111 22.37 -10.41 -12.80
CA PRO A 111 21.28 -9.45 -12.96
C PRO A 111 19.98 -10.03 -12.39
N THR A 112 19.44 -9.36 -11.37
CA THR A 112 18.31 -9.86 -10.58
C THR A 112 17.11 -8.92 -10.71
N ALA A 113 16.09 -9.36 -11.45
CA ALA A 113 14.85 -8.61 -11.62
C ALA A 113 14.04 -8.54 -10.30
N PHE A 114 13.39 -7.40 -10.07
CA PHE A 114 12.42 -7.22 -8.99
C PHE A 114 11.12 -6.60 -9.49
N ALA A 115 10.07 -6.79 -8.69
CA ALA A 115 8.79 -6.10 -8.85
C ALA A 115 8.22 -5.73 -7.47
N ILE A 116 7.58 -4.56 -7.38
CA ILE A 116 6.87 -4.05 -6.22
C ILE A 116 5.52 -3.52 -6.72
N GLY A 117 4.52 -4.42 -6.78
CA GLY A 117 3.12 -4.03 -7.02
C GLY A 117 2.47 -3.43 -5.78
N ASP A 118 1.31 -2.79 -5.95
CA ASP A 118 0.49 -2.17 -4.91
C ASP A 118 1.29 -1.27 -3.96
N VAL A 119 2.08 -0.34 -4.51
CA VAL A 119 2.68 0.75 -3.75
C VAL A 119 1.54 1.67 -3.27
N PRO A 120 1.41 1.92 -1.96
CA PRO A 120 0.38 2.82 -1.46
C PRO A 120 0.63 4.25 -1.92
N VAL A 121 -0.44 5.04 -2.09
CA VAL A 121 -0.39 6.43 -2.53
C VAL A 121 -1.29 7.32 -1.65
N THR A 122 -1.14 8.63 -1.78
CA THR A 122 -2.11 9.61 -1.26
C THR A 122 -3.21 9.87 -2.30
N ALA A 123 -4.34 10.40 -1.87
CA ALA A 123 -5.37 10.90 -2.78
C ALA A 123 -4.93 12.26 -3.35
N SER A 124 -4.12 12.22 -4.41
CA SER A 124 -3.64 13.36 -5.18
C SER A 124 -3.67 13.02 -6.67
N THR A 125 -3.90 14.01 -7.54
CA THR A 125 -3.79 13.87 -9.00
C THR A 125 -2.34 13.86 -9.48
N ASP A 126 -1.49 14.57 -8.75
CA ASP A 126 -0.15 14.96 -9.17
C ASP A 126 0.87 14.14 -8.37
N LEU A 127 0.95 12.85 -8.72
CA LEU A 127 1.80 11.86 -8.05
C LEU A 127 3.14 11.70 -8.81
N SER A 128 4.24 11.78 -8.07
CA SER A 128 5.59 11.49 -8.55
C SER A 128 6.14 10.25 -7.85
N CYS A 129 6.91 9.42 -8.57
CA CYS A 129 7.54 8.22 -8.04
C CYS A 129 9.06 8.33 -8.05
N SER A 130 9.68 7.84 -6.97
CA SER A 130 11.13 7.76 -6.80
C SER A 130 11.53 6.42 -6.20
N VAL A 131 12.80 6.05 -6.36
CA VAL A 131 13.37 4.81 -5.84
C VAL A 131 14.65 5.10 -5.06
N ARG A 132 14.84 4.33 -3.99
CA ARG A 132 16.08 4.30 -3.22
C ARG A 132 16.55 2.87 -3.06
N VAL A 133 17.76 2.59 -3.51
CA VAL A 133 18.40 1.27 -3.43
C VAL A 133 19.52 1.33 -2.40
N VAL A 134 19.53 0.36 -1.48
CA VAL A 134 20.53 0.29 -0.41
C VAL A 134 21.12 -1.12 -0.36
N ARG A 135 22.42 -1.24 -0.58
CA ARG A 135 23.18 -2.48 -0.42
C ARG A 135 23.45 -2.66 1.08
N LEU A 136 22.88 -3.71 1.66
CA LEU A 136 22.80 -3.90 3.12
C LEU A 136 24.10 -4.44 3.70
N ARG A 137 24.49 -5.65 3.26
CA ARG A 137 25.78 -6.35 3.40
C ARG A 137 25.84 -7.41 2.31
#